data_AF-A0A9Q0BWX6-F1
#
_entry.id   AF-A0A9Q0BWX6-F1
#
_cell.length_a   1.000
_cell.length_b   1.000
_cell.length_c   1.000
_cell.angle_alpha   90.00
_cell.angle_beta   90.00
_cell.angle_gamma   90.00
#
_symmetry.space_group_name_H-M   'P 1'
#
loop_
_entity.id
_entity.type
_entity.pdbx_description
1 polymer ?
#
loop_
_entity_poly.entity_id
_entity_poly.type
_entity_poly.pdbx_seq_one_letter_code
_entity_poly.pdbx_strand_id
1 'polypeptide(L)'
;MKPLLKSPTKATSLGLWMLLFCAQLLFCNVALGQVKKQVFRADLIKGLDTFMHTVIPNATLMEGDKLMALDEFFRALKKLNPLNNNGDLLVRYAWPPVLPPKPLTGKQFSEKLKSLELKYQEVFTAKDYVGCASNSSSSRGYPCALWTLFHYWTVQNGLPSYPLFPGNVLRTIWNFVKYFYDCPDCVSNFEKMVKRRPIELVKTHDAEILWLWETHNEFNKLTATQFPSANMCPTCRNKDQSWRNDEVLKYLKSLYAEANFSFDGLSTSKGYKIKSL
;
A
#
# COMPACT_ATOMS: atom_id res chain seq x y z
N MET A 1 -57.09 51.74 -36.62
CA MET A 1 -57.57 50.98 -37.80
C MET A 1 -56.37 50.37 -38.52
N LYS A 2 -56.30 49.01 -38.54
CA LYS A 2 -55.57 48.09 -39.46
C LYS A 2 -54.05 48.29 -39.73
N PRO A 3 -53.30 47.21 -40.10
CA PRO A 3 -53.43 45.82 -39.64
C PRO A 3 -52.09 45.01 -39.52
N LEU A 4 -52.23 43.83 -38.90
CA LEU A 4 -51.68 42.51 -39.27
C LEU A 4 -50.17 42.18 -39.24
N LEU A 5 -49.88 41.27 -38.30
CA LEU A 5 -48.92 40.17 -38.26
C LEU A 5 -48.13 39.83 -39.55
N LYS A 6 -46.82 39.62 -39.37
CA LYS A 6 -46.08 38.48 -39.95
C LYS A 6 -45.27 37.78 -38.86
N SER A 7 -45.33 36.45 -38.86
CA SER A 7 -44.65 35.51 -37.97
C SER A 7 -43.18 35.28 -38.39
N PRO A 8 -42.36 34.61 -37.55
CA PRO A 8 -40.90 34.76 -37.54
C PRO A 8 -40.18 33.72 -38.40
N THR A 9 -39.06 34.12 -39.00
CA THR A 9 -38.05 33.20 -39.55
C THR A 9 -36.73 33.34 -38.81
N LYS A 10 -36.17 32.16 -38.56
CA LYS A 10 -35.06 31.82 -37.67
C LYS A 10 -33.78 32.62 -37.90
N ALA A 11 -33.16 32.94 -36.76
CA ALA A 11 -31.84 33.47 -36.56
C ALA A 11 -30.75 32.76 -37.37
N THR A 12 -29.87 33.55 -37.99
CA THR A 12 -28.42 33.32 -38.00
C THR A 12 -27.72 34.67 -38.01
N SER A 13 -26.97 34.96 -36.96
CA SER A 13 -26.01 36.07 -36.94
C SER A 13 -24.93 35.72 -35.92
N LEU A 14 -23.79 35.30 -36.45
CA LEU A 14 -22.52 35.43 -35.77
C LEU A 14 -22.29 36.92 -35.51
N GLY A 15 -21.97 37.27 -34.27
CA GLY A 15 -21.36 38.56 -33.96
C GLY A 15 -21.89 39.20 -32.69
N LEU A 16 -21.52 38.65 -31.54
CA LEU A 16 -21.10 39.49 -30.41
C LEU A 16 -20.13 38.67 -29.54
N TRP A 17 -18.88 38.65 -30.01
CA TRP A 17 -17.74 38.50 -29.12
C TRP A 17 -17.75 39.64 -28.11
N MET A 18 -17.29 39.35 -26.89
CA MET A 18 -17.24 40.21 -25.71
C MET A 18 -18.59 40.45 -25.03
N LEU A 19 -18.89 39.63 -24.01
CA LEU A 19 -19.52 40.02 -22.71
C LEU A 19 -20.19 38.84 -21.96
N LEU A 20 -19.60 37.63 -21.94
CA LEU A 20 -20.07 36.55 -21.04
C LEU A 20 -18.92 35.77 -20.40
N PHE A 21 -17.85 36.47 -20.01
CA PHE A 21 -16.83 35.98 -19.09
C PHE A 21 -17.16 36.38 -17.64
N CYS A 22 -18.41 36.22 -17.18
CA CYS A 22 -18.76 36.37 -15.76
C CYS A 22 -20.21 35.93 -15.44
N ALA A 23 -20.60 34.67 -15.68
CA ALA A 23 -21.91 34.19 -15.22
C ALA A 23 -22.01 32.65 -15.14
N GLN A 24 -21.08 32.02 -14.43
CA GLN A 24 -21.33 30.72 -13.77
C GLN A 24 -20.76 30.76 -12.34
N LEU A 25 -21.01 31.88 -11.67
CA LEU A 25 -21.04 31.97 -10.21
C LEU A 25 -22.43 31.51 -9.78
N LEU A 26 -22.62 30.21 -9.62
CA LEU A 26 -23.65 29.57 -8.79
C LEU A 26 -23.30 28.06 -8.77
N PHE A 27 -22.92 27.58 -7.60
CA PHE A 27 -22.48 26.21 -7.28
C PHE A 27 -21.04 25.81 -7.62
N CYS A 28 -20.08 26.46 -6.96
CA CYS A 28 -18.90 25.75 -6.47
C CYS A 28 -18.56 26.19 -5.05
N ASN A 29 -19.47 25.89 -4.11
CA ASN A 29 -19.02 25.52 -2.77
C ASN A 29 -18.40 24.12 -2.87
N VAL A 30 -17.25 24.02 -3.53
CA VAL A 30 -16.34 22.93 -3.22
C VAL A 30 -15.71 23.38 -1.92
N ALA A 31 -16.32 22.99 -0.80
CA ALA A 31 -15.56 22.81 0.42
C ALA A 31 -14.29 22.08 -0.02
N LEU A 32 -13.12 22.67 0.20
CA LEU A 32 -11.84 21.98 0.08
C LEU A 32 -11.86 20.86 1.12
N GLY A 33 -12.58 19.79 0.81
CA GLY A 33 -12.67 18.59 1.61
C GLY A 33 -11.26 18.05 1.72
N GLN A 34 -10.87 17.66 2.93
CA GLN A 34 -9.62 16.95 3.15
C GLN A 34 -9.51 15.84 2.12
N VAL A 35 -8.44 15.87 1.31
CA VAL A 35 -8.13 14.76 0.38
C VAL A 35 -7.76 13.57 1.26
N LYS A 36 -8.72 12.69 1.52
CA LYS A 36 -8.49 11.50 2.32
C LYS A 36 -7.72 10.49 1.48
N LYS A 37 -6.47 10.19 1.87
CA LYS A 37 -5.77 9.03 1.31
C LYS A 37 -6.59 7.78 1.66
N GLN A 38 -6.87 6.95 0.66
CA GLN A 38 -7.53 5.66 0.83
C GLN A 38 -6.54 4.54 0.51
N VAL A 39 -6.59 3.48 1.31
CA VAL A 39 -5.86 2.24 1.04
C VAL A 39 -6.81 1.29 0.34
N PHE A 40 -6.37 0.73 -0.80
CA PHE A 40 -7.14 -0.25 -1.55
C PHE A 40 -6.58 -1.64 -1.23
N ARG A 41 -7.46 -2.55 -0.82
CA ARG A 41 -7.05 -3.94 -0.54
C ARG A 41 -6.45 -4.61 -1.78
N ALA A 42 -6.89 -4.20 -2.97
CA ALA A 42 -6.33 -4.61 -4.24
C ALA A 42 -4.82 -4.40 -4.34
N ASP A 43 -4.29 -3.27 -3.85
CA ASP A 43 -2.85 -2.98 -3.93
C ASP A 43 -2.04 -3.95 -3.05
N LEU A 44 -2.53 -4.28 -1.85
CA LEU A 44 -1.86 -5.25 -0.96
C LEU A 44 -1.83 -6.66 -1.58
N ILE A 45 -2.97 -7.09 -2.12
CA ILE A 45 -3.11 -8.39 -2.77
C ILE A 45 -2.22 -8.46 -4.01
N LYS A 46 -2.23 -7.42 -4.84
CA LYS A 46 -1.43 -7.37 -6.07
C LYS A 46 0.08 -7.29 -5.78
N GLY A 47 0.47 -6.66 -4.67
CA GLY A 47 1.84 -6.71 -4.17
C GLY A 47 2.27 -8.14 -3.79
N LEU A 48 1.44 -8.87 -3.04
CA LEU A 48 1.73 -10.26 -2.69
C LEU A 48 1.72 -11.19 -3.91
N ASP A 49 0.77 -10.99 -4.83
CA ASP A 49 0.71 -11.66 -6.13
C ASP A 49 2.02 -11.49 -6.90
N THR A 50 2.48 -10.25 -7.07
CA THR A 50 3.74 -9.94 -7.75
C THR A 50 4.94 -10.58 -7.06
N PHE A 51 4.99 -10.54 -5.72
CA PHE A 51 6.07 -11.19 -4.98
C PHE A 51 6.10 -12.71 -5.23
N MET A 52 4.95 -13.38 -5.11
CA MET A 52 4.86 -14.84 -5.18
C MET A 52 4.96 -15.37 -6.62
N HIS A 53 4.48 -14.63 -7.62
CA HIS A 53 4.47 -15.07 -9.02
C HIS A 53 5.63 -14.53 -9.86
N THR A 54 6.29 -13.45 -9.45
CA THR A 54 7.38 -12.84 -10.23
C THR A 54 8.70 -12.84 -9.46
N VAL A 55 8.72 -12.31 -8.24
CA VAL A 55 9.99 -12.10 -7.51
C VAL A 55 10.59 -13.42 -7.01
N ILE A 56 9.81 -14.27 -6.33
CA ILE A 56 10.31 -15.57 -5.84
C ILE A 56 10.73 -16.47 -7.02
N PRO A 57 9.93 -16.62 -8.10
CA PRO A 57 10.30 -17.48 -9.23
C PRO A 57 11.58 -17.06 -9.97
N ASN A 58 11.95 -15.78 -9.91
CA ASN A 58 13.21 -15.29 -10.50
C ASN A 58 14.47 -15.74 -9.75
N ALA A 59 14.36 -16.30 -8.55
CA ALA A 59 15.51 -16.81 -7.82
C ALA A 59 15.97 -18.18 -8.35
N THR A 60 17.25 -18.28 -8.75
CA THR A 60 17.86 -19.55 -9.18
C THR A 60 17.84 -20.61 -8.07
N LEU A 61 18.35 -20.26 -6.89
CA LEU A 61 18.35 -21.08 -5.68
C LEU A 61 18.19 -20.16 -4.48
N MET A 62 17.37 -20.57 -3.51
CA MET A 62 17.19 -19.88 -2.23
C MET A 62 17.73 -20.78 -1.12
N GLU A 63 18.84 -20.38 -0.55
CA GLU A 63 19.55 -21.05 0.55
C GLU A 63 20.20 -20.00 1.47
N GLY A 64 20.78 -20.43 2.59
CA GLY A 64 21.43 -19.55 3.56
C GLY A 64 20.53 -18.39 4.00
N ASP A 65 21.09 -17.18 4.07
CA ASP A 65 20.37 -15.98 4.51
C ASP A 65 19.16 -15.64 3.62
N LYS A 66 19.24 -15.89 2.31
CA LYS A 66 18.12 -15.63 1.38
C LYS A 66 16.92 -16.52 1.71
N LEU A 67 17.17 -17.77 2.06
CA LEU A 67 16.12 -18.69 2.52
C LEU A 67 15.57 -18.28 3.89
N MET A 68 16.42 -17.84 4.81
CA MET A 68 16.00 -17.35 6.12
C MET A 68 15.13 -16.09 6.00
N ALA A 69 15.49 -15.15 5.13
CA ALA A 69 14.69 -13.96 4.86
C ALA A 69 13.31 -14.33 4.29
N LEU A 70 13.24 -15.33 3.42
CA LEU A 70 11.97 -15.84 2.89
C LEU A 70 11.12 -16.50 3.98
N ASP A 71 11.74 -17.29 4.86
CA ASP A 71 11.07 -17.93 5.98
C ASP A 71 10.49 -16.89 6.96
N GLU A 72 11.27 -15.86 7.30
CA GLU A 72 10.80 -14.74 8.12
C GLU A 72 9.63 -14.01 7.47
N PHE A 73 9.69 -13.73 6.17
CA PHE A 73 8.60 -13.09 5.43
C PHE A 73 7.32 -13.91 5.50
N PHE A 74 7.37 -15.23 5.25
CA PHE A 74 6.18 -16.08 5.31
C PHE A 74 5.67 -16.26 6.75
N ARG A 75 6.54 -16.25 7.77
CA ARG A 75 6.10 -16.24 9.17
C ARG A 75 5.35 -14.96 9.53
N ALA A 76 5.85 -13.81 9.07
CA ALA A 76 5.15 -12.53 9.22
C ALA A 76 3.83 -12.53 8.46
N LEU A 77 3.81 -12.95 7.19
CA LEU A 77 2.61 -13.00 6.36
C LEU A 77 1.51 -13.88 6.96
N LYS A 78 1.83 -15.06 7.52
CA LYS A 78 0.83 -15.92 8.19
C LYS A 78 0.16 -15.28 9.39
N LYS A 79 0.87 -14.38 10.07
CA LYS A 79 0.34 -13.63 11.21
C LYS A 79 -0.41 -12.41 10.70
N LEU A 80 0.23 -11.58 9.89
CA LEU A 80 -0.26 -10.28 9.43
C LEU A 80 -0.91 -10.38 8.04
N ASN A 81 -1.75 -11.39 7.83
CA ASN A 81 -2.25 -11.76 6.50
C ASN A 81 -3.35 -10.78 6.00
N PRO A 82 -3.15 -10.07 4.87
CA PRO A 82 -4.17 -9.22 4.26
C PRO A 82 -5.11 -9.96 3.28
N LEU A 83 -4.82 -11.23 2.98
CA LEU A 83 -5.59 -12.06 2.04
C LEU A 83 -6.88 -12.60 2.67
N ASN A 84 -7.74 -13.20 1.84
CA ASN A 84 -8.95 -13.88 2.30
C ASN A 84 -8.64 -15.26 2.93
N ASN A 85 -9.66 -15.97 3.39
CA ASN A 85 -9.55 -17.29 4.01
C ASN A 85 -8.80 -18.30 3.12
N ASN A 86 -9.03 -18.31 1.81
CA ASN A 86 -8.32 -19.19 0.89
C ASN A 86 -6.85 -18.79 0.78
N GLY A 87 -6.55 -17.50 0.75
CA GLY A 87 -5.18 -16.98 0.78
C GLY A 87 -4.43 -17.34 2.05
N ASP A 88 -5.11 -17.32 3.21
CA ASP A 88 -4.53 -17.80 4.48
C ASP A 88 -4.12 -19.27 4.40
N LEU A 89 -5.01 -20.13 3.88
CA LEU A 89 -4.70 -21.54 3.68
C LEU A 89 -3.57 -21.72 2.66
N LEU A 90 -3.63 -21.04 1.52
CA LEU A 90 -2.59 -21.09 0.50
C LEU A 90 -1.22 -20.73 1.07
N VAL A 91 -1.11 -19.62 1.81
CA VAL A 91 0.15 -19.19 2.44
C VAL A 91 0.67 -20.23 3.44
N ARG A 92 -0.20 -20.82 4.27
CA ARG A 92 0.19 -21.86 5.25
C ARG A 92 0.74 -23.11 4.58
N TYR A 93 0.15 -23.54 3.47
CA TYR A 93 0.60 -24.73 2.74
C TYR A 93 1.76 -24.45 1.79
N ALA A 94 1.85 -23.24 1.22
CA ALA A 94 2.97 -22.79 0.41
C ALA A 94 4.26 -22.80 1.22
N TRP A 95 4.19 -22.41 2.49
CA TRP A 95 5.32 -22.37 3.40
C TRP A 95 5.02 -23.06 4.74
N PRO A 96 5.13 -24.40 4.86
CA PRO A 96 4.88 -25.09 6.12
C PRO A 96 5.94 -24.75 7.19
N PRO A 97 5.66 -24.89 8.49
CA PRO A 97 6.58 -24.56 9.58
C PRO A 97 7.66 -25.65 9.76
N VAL A 98 8.52 -25.83 8.75
CA VAL A 98 9.65 -26.76 8.78
C VAL A 98 10.88 -26.05 9.34
N LEU A 99 11.55 -26.67 10.31
CA LEU A 99 12.74 -26.15 10.97
C LEU A 99 13.91 -27.16 10.87
N PRO A 100 15.06 -26.78 10.28
CA PRO A 100 15.29 -25.57 9.48
C PRO A 100 14.51 -25.61 8.14
N PRO A 101 14.21 -24.46 7.51
CA PRO A 101 13.66 -24.46 6.15
C PRO A 101 14.66 -25.12 5.19
N LYS A 102 14.14 -25.82 4.18
CA LYS A 102 14.98 -26.50 3.19
C LYS A 102 15.22 -25.61 1.97
N PRO A 103 16.43 -25.63 1.38
CA PRO A 103 16.69 -24.93 0.12
C PRO A 103 15.69 -25.30 -0.96
N LEU A 104 15.30 -24.30 -1.76
CA LEU A 104 14.42 -24.48 -2.90
C LEU A 104 14.72 -23.48 -4.01
N THR A 105 14.46 -23.87 -5.24
CA THR A 105 14.53 -23.00 -6.42
C THR A 105 13.23 -22.21 -6.61
N GLY A 106 13.30 -21.09 -7.33
CA GLY A 106 12.09 -20.33 -7.72
C GLY A 106 11.11 -21.17 -8.54
N LYS A 107 11.62 -22.10 -9.37
CA LYS A 107 10.80 -23.05 -10.15
C LYS A 107 10.01 -24.01 -9.24
N GLN A 108 10.67 -24.63 -8.25
CA GLN A 108 10.00 -25.51 -7.29
C GLN A 108 8.92 -24.76 -6.50
N PHE A 109 9.18 -23.51 -6.11
CA PHE A 109 8.17 -22.68 -5.47
C PHE A 109 6.98 -22.40 -6.40
N SER A 110 7.24 -22.04 -7.66
CA SER A 110 6.19 -21.76 -8.66
C SER A 110 5.29 -22.98 -8.91
N GLU A 111 5.88 -24.18 -9.05
CA GLU A 111 5.11 -25.43 -9.23
C GLU A 111 4.21 -25.71 -8.02
N LYS A 112 4.75 -25.53 -6.81
CA LYS A 112 3.98 -25.67 -5.58
C LYS A 112 2.84 -24.66 -5.52
N LEU A 113 3.11 -23.38 -5.81
CA LEU A 113 2.10 -22.32 -5.81
C LEU A 113 0.95 -22.63 -6.77
N LYS A 114 1.27 -23.00 -8.02
CA LYS A 114 0.27 -23.40 -9.02
C LYS A 114 -0.64 -24.52 -8.53
N SER A 115 -0.08 -25.56 -7.91
CA SER A 115 -0.88 -26.66 -7.36
C SER A 115 -1.83 -26.22 -6.24
N LEU A 116 -1.41 -25.23 -5.44
CA LEU A 116 -2.21 -24.70 -4.35
C LEU A 116 -3.32 -23.79 -4.87
N GLU A 117 -3.09 -23.03 -5.92
CA GLU A 117 -4.12 -22.17 -6.53
C GLU A 117 -5.23 -22.97 -7.23
N LEU A 118 -4.93 -24.17 -7.73
CA LEU A 118 -5.97 -25.10 -8.22
C LEU A 118 -6.91 -25.54 -7.08
N LYS A 119 -6.38 -25.66 -5.86
CA LYS A 119 -7.13 -26.09 -4.67
C LYS A 119 -7.80 -24.92 -3.95
N TYR A 120 -7.11 -23.80 -3.84
CA TYR A 120 -7.53 -22.58 -3.15
C TYR A 120 -7.73 -21.49 -4.19
N GLN A 121 -8.95 -21.41 -4.70
CA GLN A 121 -9.32 -20.43 -5.73
C GLN A 121 -9.57 -19.04 -5.13
N GLU A 122 -9.62 -18.03 -5.98
CA GLU A 122 -9.93 -16.63 -5.62
C GLU A 122 -8.98 -16.08 -4.53
N VAL A 123 -7.68 -16.41 -4.57
CA VAL A 123 -6.70 -15.87 -3.62
C VAL A 123 -6.22 -14.47 -4.04
N PHE A 124 -5.68 -14.36 -5.25
CA PHE A 124 -5.20 -13.09 -5.81
C PHE A 124 -6.30 -12.43 -6.64
N THR A 125 -7.29 -11.85 -5.95
CA THR A 125 -8.51 -11.31 -6.58
C THR A 125 -8.35 -9.93 -7.22
N ALA A 126 -7.17 -9.32 -7.06
CA ALA A 126 -6.83 -8.03 -7.64
C ALA A 126 -6.27 -8.20 -9.06
N LYS A 127 -6.95 -7.66 -10.07
CA LYS A 127 -6.48 -7.72 -11.46
C LYS A 127 -5.28 -6.79 -11.69
N ASP A 128 -5.37 -5.57 -11.17
CA ASP A 128 -4.34 -4.53 -11.29
C ASP A 128 -4.28 -3.70 -9.99
N TYR A 129 -3.28 -2.83 -9.90
CA TYR A 129 -3.19 -1.79 -8.88
C TYR A 129 -4.32 -0.78 -9.04
N VAL A 130 -4.77 -0.20 -7.92
CA VAL A 130 -5.77 0.88 -7.90
C VAL A 130 -5.14 2.15 -7.36
N GLY A 131 -4.80 2.18 -6.07
CA GLY A 131 -4.15 3.33 -5.45
C GLY A 131 -2.67 3.46 -5.82
N CYS A 132 -2.07 2.38 -6.32
CA CYS A 132 -0.68 2.33 -6.79
C CYS A 132 -0.54 2.31 -8.32
N ALA A 133 -1.63 2.51 -9.08
CA ALA A 133 -1.64 2.39 -10.54
C ALA A 133 -0.71 3.41 -11.25
N SER A 134 -0.08 2.95 -12.33
CA SER A 134 0.98 3.66 -13.11
C SER A 134 0.49 4.80 -14.01
N ASN A 135 -0.77 5.18 -13.88
CA ASN A 135 -1.44 6.28 -14.60
C ASN A 135 -1.85 7.42 -13.64
N SER A 136 -1.51 7.30 -12.37
CA SER A 136 -1.53 8.42 -11.41
C SER A 136 -0.23 9.22 -11.47
N SER A 137 -0.25 10.52 -11.16
CA SER A 137 0.98 11.35 -11.11
C SER A 137 2.02 10.87 -10.07
N SER A 138 1.68 9.90 -9.24
CA SER A 138 2.53 9.21 -8.25
C SER A 138 2.78 7.73 -8.58
N SER A 139 2.74 7.37 -9.87
CA SER A 139 2.96 6.04 -10.45
C SER A 139 4.10 5.27 -9.77
N ARG A 140 3.77 4.25 -8.98
CA ARG A 140 4.79 3.48 -8.25
C ARG A 140 4.53 1.97 -8.16
N GLY A 141 3.50 1.45 -8.83
CA GLY A 141 3.25 0.02 -9.05
C GLY A 141 3.61 -0.88 -7.86
N TYR A 142 4.44 -1.90 -8.12
CA TYR A 142 4.89 -2.85 -7.11
C TYR A 142 5.61 -2.20 -5.90
N PRO A 143 6.58 -1.26 -6.08
CA PRO A 143 7.15 -0.52 -4.94
C PRO A 143 6.12 0.18 -4.04
N CYS A 144 5.08 0.80 -4.59
CA CYS A 144 4.00 1.43 -3.81
C CYS A 144 3.19 0.41 -3.04
N ALA A 145 2.86 -0.72 -3.67
CA ALA A 145 2.14 -1.80 -3.02
C ALA A 145 2.94 -2.42 -1.86
N LEU A 146 4.27 -2.58 -2.02
CA LEU A 146 5.14 -3.06 -0.94
C LEU A 146 5.18 -2.09 0.24
N TRP A 147 5.38 -0.79 0.01
CA TRP A 147 5.31 0.18 1.10
C TRP A 147 3.95 0.15 1.80
N THR A 148 2.86 0.03 1.05
CA THR A 148 1.51 -0.10 1.60
C THR A 148 1.37 -1.36 2.47
N LEU A 149 1.87 -2.50 2.00
CA LEU A 149 1.89 -3.77 2.75
C LEU A 149 2.71 -3.65 4.05
N PHE A 150 3.90 -3.04 3.98
CA PHE A 150 4.78 -2.90 5.13
C PHE A 150 4.22 -1.97 6.20
N HIS A 151 3.65 -0.82 5.80
CA HIS A 151 2.94 0.05 6.73
C HIS A 151 1.75 -0.65 7.37
N TYR A 152 0.96 -1.37 6.56
CA TYR A 152 -0.11 -2.24 7.07
C TYR A 152 0.42 -3.23 8.11
N TRP A 153 1.50 -3.96 7.84
CA TRP A 153 2.08 -4.92 8.78
C TRP A 153 2.52 -4.28 10.10
N THR A 154 3.17 -3.11 10.08
CA THR A 154 3.56 -2.43 11.33
C THR A 154 2.34 -2.03 12.17
N VAL A 155 1.26 -1.56 11.54
CA VAL A 155 0.02 -1.20 12.25
C VAL A 155 -0.70 -2.43 12.79
N GLN A 156 -0.81 -3.49 11.98
CA GLN A 156 -1.42 -4.73 12.42
C GLN A 156 -0.65 -5.39 13.56
N ASN A 157 0.68 -5.34 13.54
CA ASN A 157 1.49 -5.91 14.62
C ASN A 157 1.28 -5.21 15.97
N GLY A 158 0.69 -4.00 15.99
CA GLY A 158 0.30 -3.31 17.22
C GLY A 158 -1.01 -3.80 17.84
N LEU A 159 -1.76 -4.70 17.19
CA LEU A 159 -3.01 -5.23 17.74
C LEU A 159 -2.77 -6.32 18.77
N PRO A 160 -3.64 -6.45 19.80
CA PRO A 160 -3.52 -7.52 20.81
C PRO A 160 -3.46 -8.93 20.23
N SER A 161 -4.12 -9.15 19.09
CA SER A 161 -4.19 -10.44 18.40
C SER A 161 -2.89 -10.87 17.72
N TYR A 162 -1.88 -9.99 17.61
CA TYR A 162 -0.65 -10.23 16.86
C TYR A 162 0.61 -9.91 17.66
N PRO A 163 1.26 -10.93 18.25
CA PRO A 163 2.28 -10.69 19.26
C PRO A 163 3.72 -10.82 18.71
N LEU A 164 4.05 -10.31 17.51
CA LEU A 164 5.48 -10.24 17.17
C LEU A 164 6.10 -9.12 18.00
N PHE A 165 7.25 -9.38 18.62
CA PHE A 165 7.96 -8.33 19.37
C PHE A 165 8.19 -7.09 18.50
N PRO A 166 8.08 -5.88 19.06
CA PRO A 166 8.42 -4.64 18.36
C PRO A 166 9.78 -4.73 17.66
N GLY A 167 9.85 -4.27 16.41
CA GLY A 167 11.03 -4.31 15.56
C GLY A 167 11.15 -5.59 14.71
N ASN A 168 10.40 -6.65 15.01
CA ASN A 168 10.44 -7.88 14.21
C ASN A 168 9.90 -7.64 12.80
N VAL A 169 8.84 -6.85 12.63
CA VAL A 169 8.31 -6.54 11.29
C VAL A 169 9.35 -5.76 10.49
N LEU A 170 10.01 -4.78 11.11
CA LEU A 170 11.09 -4.01 10.48
C LEU A 170 12.26 -4.89 10.06
N ARG A 171 12.65 -5.86 10.90
CA ARG A 171 13.71 -6.82 10.58
C ARG A 171 13.34 -7.69 9.40
N THR A 172 12.11 -8.20 9.37
CA THR A 172 11.58 -8.96 8.23
C THR A 172 11.59 -8.11 6.96
N ILE A 173 11.18 -6.84 7.03
CA ILE A 173 11.23 -5.91 5.89
C ILE A 173 12.67 -5.70 5.42
N TRP A 174 13.60 -5.46 6.35
CA TRP A 174 15.01 -5.25 6.01
C TRP A 174 15.60 -6.46 5.30
N ASN A 175 15.41 -7.67 5.85
CA ASN A 175 15.88 -8.91 5.24
C ASN A 175 15.20 -9.17 3.89
N PHE A 176 13.90 -8.93 3.78
CA PHE A 176 13.19 -8.99 2.50
C PHE A 176 13.84 -8.07 1.45
N VAL A 177 14.03 -6.79 1.79
CA VAL A 177 14.61 -5.79 0.87
C VAL A 177 16.01 -6.24 0.44
N LYS A 178 16.84 -6.68 1.39
CA LYS A 178 18.21 -7.11 1.14
C LYS A 178 18.32 -8.25 0.13
N TYR A 179 17.42 -9.23 0.16
CA TYR A 179 17.56 -10.47 -0.63
C TYR A 179 16.58 -10.63 -1.78
N PHE A 180 15.49 -9.85 -1.82
CA PHE A 180 14.42 -10.00 -2.80
C PHE A 180 14.06 -8.70 -3.56
N TYR A 181 14.69 -7.57 -3.24
CA TYR A 181 14.45 -6.32 -3.97
C TYR A 181 15.50 -6.10 -5.06
N ASP A 182 15.04 -6.03 -6.31
CA ASP A 182 15.90 -5.97 -7.50
C ASP A 182 16.31 -4.53 -7.85
N CYS A 183 16.92 -3.85 -6.88
CA CYS A 183 17.50 -2.51 -7.05
C CYS A 183 18.66 -2.33 -6.07
N PRO A 184 19.92 -2.61 -6.48
CA PRO A 184 21.08 -2.54 -5.59
C PRO A 184 21.25 -1.18 -4.89
N ASP A 185 21.00 -0.08 -5.60
CA ASP A 185 21.08 1.28 -5.02
C ASP A 185 19.98 1.50 -3.96
N CYS A 186 18.77 1.02 -4.22
CA CYS A 186 17.66 1.09 -3.26
C CYS A 186 17.99 0.29 -2.00
N VAL A 187 18.55 -0.91 -2.15
CA VAL A 187 19.00 -1.77 -1.04
C VAL A 187 20.10 -1.07 -0.24
N SER A 188 21.14 -0.57 -0.90
CA SER A 188 22.25 0.15 -0.25
C SER A 188 21.74 1.37 0.54
N ASN A 189 20.81 2.14 -0.04
CA ASN A 189 20.21 3.28 0.64
C ASN A 189 19.36 2.86 1.85
N PHE A 190 18.61 1.77 1.76
CA PHE A 190 17.85 1.24 2.89
C PHE A 190 18.77 0.75 4.02
N GLU A 191 19.87 0.07 3.70
CA GLU A 191 20.86 -0.37 4.69
C GLU A 191 21.51 0.80 5.42
N LYS A 192 21.80 1.91 4.72
CA LYS A 192 22.29 3.14 5.36
C LYS A 192 21.28 3.69 6.36
N MET A 193 19.98 3.63 6.06
CA MET A 193 18.93 4.06 6.99
C MET A 193 18.88 3.17 8.23
N VAL A 194 18.92 1.84 8.07
CA VAL A 194 18.96 0.90 9.20
C VAL A 194 20.19 1.14 10.08
N LYS A 195 21.36 1.42 9.50
CA LYS A 195 22.57 1.77 10.27
C LYS A 195 22.42 3.06 11.07
N ARG A 196 21.72 4.07 10.52
CA ARG A 196 21.50 5.38 11.19
C ARG A 196 20.37 5.34 12.22
N ARG A 197 19.37 4.48 12.03
CA ARG A 197 18.25 4.24 12.95
C ARG A 197 18.17 2.74 13.27
N PRO A 198 19.01 2.22 14.18
CA PRO A 198 19.05 0.80 14.49
C PRO A 198 17.69 0.24 14.92
N ILE A 199 17.26 -0.85 14.28
CA ILE A 199 15.97 -1.51 14.55
C ILE A 199 15.92 -2.07 15.97
N GLU A 200 17.08 -2.44 16.54
CA GLU A 200 17.22 -2.99 17.89
C GLU A 200 16.77 -2.02 18.99
N LEU A 201 16.74 -0.72 18.70
CA LEU A 201 16.28 0.32 19.61
C LEU A 201 14.75 0.48 19.63
N VAL A 202 14.03 -0.15 18.71
CA VAL A 202 12.56 -0.11 18.65
C VAL A 202 11.97 -1.03 19.72
N LYS A 203 11.37 -0.44 20.76
CA LYS A 203 10.84 -1.16 21.94
C LYS A 203 9.31 -1.21 22.04
N THR A 204 8.60 -0.47 21.21
CA THR A 204 7.13 -0.42 21.21
C THR A 204 6.58 -0.53 19.79
N HIS A 205 5.36 -1.05 19.65
CA HIS A 205 4.69 -1.14 18.34
C HIS A 205 4.46 0.25 17.72
N ASP A 206 4.20 1.26 18.55
CA ASP A 206 4.05 2.64 18.09
C ASP A 206 5.36 3.21 17.53
N ALA A 207 6.49 2.89 18.17
CA ALA A 207 7.80 3.24 17.65
C ALA A 207 8.12 2.47 16.35
N GLU A 208 7.66 1.21 16.21
CA GLU A 208 7.80 0.44 14.97
C GLU A 208 7.05 1.08 13.80
N ILE A 209 5.82 1.54 14.02
CA ILE A 209 5.01 2.28 13.02
C ILE A 209 5.72 3.59 12.62
N LEU A 210 6.14 4.38 13.61
CA LEU A 210 6.80 5.67 13.35
C LEU A 210 8.15 5.50 12.66
N TRP A 211 8.94 4.49 13.03
CA TRP A 211 10.24 4.21 12.41
C TRP A 211 10.11 3.98 10.90
N LEU A 212 9.12 3.17 10.49
CA LEU A 212 8.89 2.89 9.07
C LEU A 212 8.41 4.15 8.33
N TRP A 213 7.57 4.94 8.97
CA TRP A 213 7.07 6.21 8.43
C TRP A 213 8.19 7.23 8.23
N GLU A 214 9.04 7.45 9.24
CA GLU A 214 10.19 8.36 9.15
C GLU A 214 11.16 7.91 8.05
N THR A 215 11.42 6.61 7.96
CA THR A 215 12.28 6.02 6.93
C THR A 215 11.70 6.24 5.53
N HIS A 216 10.40 5.99 5.34
CA HIS A 216 9.73 6.22 4.06
C HIS A 216 9.73 7.71 3.68
N ASN A 217 9.54 8.61 4.64
CA ASN A 217 9.61 10.04 4.40
C ASN A 217 11.02 10.53 4.05
N GLU A 218 12.06 9.90 4.57
CA GLU A 218 13.43 10.20 4.18
C GLU A 218 13.69 9.87 2.71
N PHE A 219 13.20 8.72 2.23
CA PHE A 219 13.19 8.42 0.79
C PHE A 219 12.37 9.43 -0.01
N ASN A 220 11.19 9.82 0.49
CA ASN A 220 10.37 10.81 -0.21
C ASN A 220 11.08 12.16 -0.35
N LYS A 221 11.94 12.61 0.57
CA LYS A 221 12.67 13.88 0.40
C LYS A 221 13.44 13.96 -0.93
N LEU A 222 13.84 12.81 -1.48
CA LEU A 222 14.59 12.72 -2.72
C LEU A 222 13.70 12.61 -3.96
N THR A 223 12.44 12.17 -3.81
CA THR A 223 11.62 11.71 -4.95
C THR A 223 10.15 12.16 -4.93
N ALA A 224 9.65 12.76 -3.84
CA ALA A 224 8.22 13.04 -3.63
C ALA A 224 7.94 14.04 -2.49
N THR A 225 6.67 14.39 -2.32
CA THR A 225 6.20 15.19 -1.17
C THR A 225 6.22 14.37 0.13
N GLN A 226 6.51 15.03 1.25
CA GLN A 226 6.42 14.44 2.59
C GLN A 226 4.98 14.00 2.91
N PHE A 227 4.83 12.82 3.50
CA PHE A 227 3.56 12.18 3.81
C PHE A 227 3.29 12.11 5.33
N PRO A 228 2.06 12.35 5.82
CA PRO A 228 0.94 12.91 5.09
C PRO A 228 1.17 14.37 4.71
N SER A 229 0.50 14.83 3.65
CA SER A 229 0.45 16.26 3.33
C SER A 229 -0.43 17.00 4.34
N ALA A 230 -0.31 18.33 4.41
CA ALA A 230 -1.15 19.15 5.31
C ALA A 230 -2.66 18.97 5.03
N ASN A 231 -3.05 18.72 3.77
CA ASN A 231 -4.45 18.48 3.41
C ASN A 231 -4.94 17.09 3.84
N MET A 232 -4.04 16.10 3.91
CA MET A 232 -4.36 14.74 4.35
C MET A 232 -4.46 14.65 5.88
N CYS A 233 -3.61 15.37 6.60
CA CYS A 233 -3.62 15.42 8.06
C CYS A 233 -3.23 16.84 8.55
N PRO A 234 -4.19 17.75 8.71
CA PRO A 234 -3.90 19.11 9.17
C PRO A 234 -3.32 19.18 10.58
N THR A 235 -3.60 18.19 11.44
CA THR A 235 -3.11 18.14 12.82
C THR A 235 -1.71 17.54 12.95
N CYS A 236 -1.19 16.88 11.91
CA CYS A 236 0.10 16.19 11.94
C CYS A 236 1.31 17.12 11.94
N ARG A 237 1.13 18.43 11.74
CA ARG A 237 2.20 19.43 11.76
C ARG A 237 1.90 20.56 12.72
N ASN A 238 2.94 21.05 13.38
CA ASN A 238 2.92 22.31 14.10
C ASN A 238 2.92 23.49 13.11
N LYS A 239 2.70 24.70 13.63
CA LYS A 239 2.73 25.94 12.81
C LYS A 239 4.07 26.14 12.09
N ASP A 240 5.17 25.70 12.71
CA ASP A 240 6.53 25.73 12.15
C ASP A 240 6.84 24.58 11.17
N GLN A 241 5.82 23.80 10.78
CA GLN A 241 5.91 22.63 9.91
C GLN A 241 6.60 21.39 10.53
N SER A 242 7.07 21.45 11.78
CA SER A 242 7.59 20.28 12.48
C SER A 242 6.49 19.24 12.71
N TRP A 243 6.87 17.95 12.74
CA TRP A 243 5.92 16.86 12.89
C TRP A 243 5.38 16.75 14.32
N ARG A 244 4.08 16.47 14.42
CA ARG A 244 3.41 16.03 15.65
C ARG A 244 3.26 14.52 15.62
N ASN A 245 4.25 13.80 16.17
CA ASN A 245 4.34 12.34 16.05
C ASN A 245 3.12 11.61 16.66
N ASP A 246 2.48 12.17 17.68
CA ASP A 246 1.23 11.67 18.27
C ASP A 246 0.07 11.68 17.26
N GLU A 247 -0.08 12.76 16.50
CA GLU A 247 -1.12 12.89 15.48
C GLU A 247 -0.80 12.08 14.22
N VAL A 248 0.47 12.02 13.83
CA VAL A 248 0.94 11.15 12.74
C VAL A 248 0.61 9.69 13.06
N LEU A 249 0.90 9.24 14.28
CA LEU A 249 0.61 7.88 14.71
C LEU A 249 -0.90 7.58 14.67
N LYS A 250 -1.74 8.49 15.17
CA LYS A 250 -3.22 8.36 15.07
C LYS A 250 -3.68 8.25 13.61
N TYR A 251 -3.12 9.11 12.75
CA TYR A 251 -3.43 9.12 11.32
C TYR A 251 -3.03 7.80 10.64
N LEU A 252 -1.81 7.29 10.89
CA LEU A 252 -1.32 6.04 10.30
C LEU A 252 -2.13 4.84 10.77
N LYS A 253 -2.41 4.73 12.07
CA LYS A 253 -3.27 3.68 12.61
C LYS A 253 -4.64 3.72 11.93
N SER A 254 -5.26 4.89 11.83
CA SER A 254 -6.54 5.06 11.14
C SER A 254 -6.47 4.66 9.66
N LEU A 255 -5.45 5.12 8.93
CA LEU A 255 -5.30 4.86 7.50
C LEU A 255 -5.11 3.37 7.19
N TYR A 256 -4.32 2.67 8.00
CA TYR A 256 -3.98 1.26 7.82
C TYR A 256 -4.87 0.28 8.60
N ALA A 257 -5.95 0.78 9.21
CA ALA A 257 -7.01 -0.04 9.79
C ALA A 257 -7.77 -0.78 8.68
N GLU A 258 -7.92 -2.10 8.79
CA GLU A 258 -8.59 -2.89 7.74
C GLU A 258 -10.05 -2.47 7.50
N ALA A 259 -10.72 -1.98 8.54
CA ALA A 259 -12.08 -1.47 8.45
C ALA A 259 -12.21 -0.26 7.51
N ASN A 260 -11.11 0.44 7.22
CA ASN A 260 -11.07 1.63 6.36
C ASN A 260 -10.61 1.32 4.93
N PHE A 261 -10.34 0.06 4.58
CA PHE A 261 -9.85 -0.31 3.25
C PHE A 261 -10.99 -0.35 2.23
N SER A 262 -10.73 0.17 1.03
CA SER A 262 -11.63 -0.03 -0.11
C SER A 262 -11.51 -1.45 -0.65
N PHE A 263 -12.63 -2.00 -1.10
CA PHE A 263 -12.72 -3.25 -1.86
C PHE A 263 -12.66 -3.03 -3.38
N ASP A 264 -12.54 -1.77 -3.85
CA ASP A 264 -12.42 -1.48 -5.27
C ASP A 264 -11.18 -2.16 -5.88
N GLY A 265 -11.32 -2.63 -7.11
CA GLY A 265 -10.28 -3.38 -7.84
C GLY A 265 -10.24 -4.89 -7.54
N LEU A 266 -11.08 -5.40 -6.63
CA LEU A 266 -11.22 -6.83 -6.35
C LEU A 266 -12.34 -7.47 -7.17
N SER A 267 -12.11 -8.69 -7.65
CA SER A 267 -13.17 -9.50 -8.27
C SER A 267 -14.19 -10.05 -7.26
N THR A 268 -13.83 -10.14 -5.99
CA THR A 268 -14.70 -10.59 -4.89
C THR A 268 -14.23 -10.03 -3.55
N SER A 269 -15.18 -9.70 -2.68
CA SER A 269 -14.97 -9.27 -1.29
C SER A 269 -15.24 -10.41 -0.28
N LYS A 270 -15.49 -11.63 -0.75
CA LYS A 270 -15.78 -12.78 0.12
C LYS A 270 -14.54 -13.28 0.86
N GLY A 271 -14.74 -13.73 2.10
CA GLY A 271 -13.73 -14.44 2.88
C GLY A 271 -12.67 -13.55 3.53
N TYR A 272 -12.79 -12.23 3.49
CA TYR A 272 -11.92 -11.33 4.25
C TYR A 272 -12.43 -11.19 5.69
N LYS A 273 -11.56 -11.46 6.66
CA LYS A 273 -11.84 -11.26 8.09
C LYS A 273 -11.30 -9.90 8.51
N ILE A 274 -12.15 -8.88 8.51
CA ILE A 274 -11.76 -7.52 8.93
C ILE A 274 -11.41 -7.54 10.41
N LYS A 275 -10.18 -7.14 10.74
CA LYS A 275 -9.70 -7.04 12.11
C LYS A 275 -9.82 -5.59 12.57
N SER A 276 -10.47 -5.38 13.70
CA SER A 276 -10.61 -4.05 14.32
C SER A 276 -9.36 -3.70 15.12
N LEU A 277 -8.96 -2.42 15.05
CA LEU A 277 -7.98 -1.81 15.95
C LEU A 277 -8.53 -1.69 17.38
#